data_AF-A0AAW2RF11-F1
#
_entry.id   AF-A0AAW2RF11-F1
#
_cell.length_a   1.000
_cell.length_b   1.000
_cell.length_c   1.000
_cell.angle_alpha   90.00
_cell.angle_beta   90.00
_cell.angle_gamma   90.00
#
_symmetry.space_group_name_H-M   'P 1'
#
loop_
_entity.id
_entity.type
_entity.pdbx_description
1 polymer ?
#
loop_
_entity_poly.entity_id
_entity_poly.type
_entity_poly.pdbx_seq_one_letter_code
_entity_poly.pdbx_strand_id
1 'polypeptide(L)'
;MQYKKGISVSTNRFVSVEHMKNTVNEAIAKTRVQAFKSYVKPYTKRIEQLKMPENYQPPKFQQFNGHGDPGQYIAHFVETCNNARTYGDLLIKQFVLSLKDVAFDWYIDLETNSINS
;
A
#
# COMPACT_ATOMS: atom_id res chain seq x y z
N MET A 1 13.89 11.74 68.20
CA MET A 1 13.91 12.60 67.00
C MET A 1 14.10 11.72 65.78
N GLN A 2 13.27 11.96 64.77
CA GLN A 2 13.16 11.25 63.49
C GLN A 2 14.37 11.50 62.61
N TYR A 3 14.88 10.49 61.89
CA TYR A 3 15.37 10.68 60.51
C TYR A 3 15.13 9.42 59.67
N LYS A 4 14.08 9.46 58.84
CA LYS A 4 13.98 8.68 57.60
C LYS A 4 14.81 9.38 56.51
N LYS A 5 15.72 8.66 55.85
CA LYS A 5 16.36 9.05 54.58
C LYS A 5 16.92 7.77 53.93
N GLY A 6 16.61 7.38 52.71
CA GLY A 6 15.78 7.99 51.68
C GLY A 6 15.20 6.93 50.76
N ILE A 7 13.99 7.19 50.28
CA ILE A 7 13.44 6.53 49.12
C ILE A 7 14.17 7.13 47.91
N SER A 8 15.02 6.35 47.25
CA SER A 8 15.44 6.67 45.88
C SER A 8 14.34 6.19 44.94
N VAL A 9 13.37 7.06 44.67
CA VAL A 9 12.52 6.96 43.49
C VAL A 9 12.93 8.10 42.58
N SER A 10 13.60 7.76 41.49
CA SER A 10 13.01 7.89 40.17
C SER A 10 14.13 7.64 39.18
N THR A 11 14.21 6.42 38.65
CA THR A 11 14.97 6.18 37.43
C THR A 11 14.28 7.01 36.36
N ASN A 12 14.84 8.18 36.07
CA ASN A 12 14.42 9.01 34.96
C ASN A 12 14.74 8.21 33.68
N ARG A 13 13.79 7.36 33.27
CA ARG A 13 13.87 6.56 32.06
C ARG A 13 13.67 7.51 30.88
N PHE A 14 14.71 8.25 30.55
CA PHE A 14 14.79 8.91 29.26
C PHE A 14 14.74 7.82 28.19
N VAL A 15 13.68 7.80 27.41
CA VAL A 15 13.59 6.93 26.24
C VAL A 15 14.58 7.46 25.21
N SER A 16 15.55 6.64 24.83
CA SER A 16 16.50 7.01 23.77
C SER A 16 15.75 7.28 22.46
N VAL A 17 16.18 8.31 21.71
CA VAL A 17 15.67 8.59 20.36
C VAL A 17 15.74 7.37 19.45
N GLU A 18 16.76 6.53 19.64
CA GLU A 18 16.90 5.27 18.90
C GLU A 18 15.78 4.27 19.24
N HIS A 19 15.44 4.13 20.52
CA HIS A 19 14.35 3.27 20.95
C HIS A 19 13.00 3.75 20.39
N MET A 20 12.78 5.08 20.36
CA MET A 20 11.59 5.65 19.73
C MET A 20 11.52 5.32 18.23
N LYS A 21 12.61 5.52 17.49
CA LYS A 21 12.70 5.18 16.06
C LYS A 21 12.42 3.70 15.80
N ASN A 22 13.03 2.81 16.59
CA ASN A 22 12.83 1.37 16.44
C ASN A 22 11.39 0.96 16.74
N THR A 23 10.79 1.49 17.82
CA THR A 23 9.39 1.22 18.17
C THR A 23 8.43 1.65 17.06
N VAL A 24 8.65 2.85 16.48
CA VAL A 24 7.84 3.33 15.35
C VAL A 24 8.00 2.42 14.13
N ASN A 25 9.23 2.05 13.78
CA ASN A 25 9.50 1.17 12.64
C ASN A 25 8.87 -0.23 12.83
N GLU A 26 8.95 -0.80 14.03
CA GLU A 26 8.30 -2.07 14.36
C GLU A 26 6.77 -1.99 14.28
N ALA A 27 6.18 -0.89 14.76
CA ALA A 27 4.75 -0.65 14.65
C ALA A 27 4.31 -0.57 13.18
N ILE A 28 5.02 0.21 12.36
CA ILE A 28 4.77 0.31 10.91
C ILE A 28 4.90 -1.05 10.23
N ALA A 29 5.96 -1.83 10.55
CA ALA A 29 6.17 -3.15 9.96
C ALA A 29 5.06 -4.13 10.34
N LYS A 30 4.62 -4.15 11.61
CA LYS A 30 3.50 -4.98 12.07
C LYS A 30 2.20 -4.61 11.37
N THR A 31 1.88 -3.32 11.25
CA THR A 31 0.70 -2.85 10.52
C THR A 31 0.72 -3.29 9.07
N ARG A 32 1.86 -3.15 8.37
CA ARG A 32 2.02 -3.62 6.99
C ARG A 32 1.79 -5.12 6.86
N VAL A 33 2.43 -5.92 7.71
CA VAL A 33 2.25 -7.39 7.71
C VAL A 33 0.78 -7.78 7.95
N GLN A 34 0.09 -7.08 8.85
CA GLN A 34 -1.32 -7.32 9.11
C GLN A 34 -2.20 -6.94 7.91
N ALA A 35 -1.95 -5.79 7.27
CA ALA A 35 -2.65 -5.37 6.05
C ALA A 35 -2.47 -6.39 4.91
N PHE A 36 -1.25 -6.91 4.71
CA PHE A 36 -1.00 -7.97 3.73
C PHE A 36 -1.72 -9.29 4.04
N LYS A 37 -1.95 -9.62 5.31
CA LYS A 37 -2.74 -10.81 5.70
C LYS A 37 -4.24 -10.65 5.42
N SER A 38 -4.76 -9.42 5.41
CA SER A 38 -6.19 -9.13 5.23
C SER A 38 -6.53 -8.51 3.88
N TYR A 39 -5.56 -8.38 2.97
CA TYR A 39 -5.79 -7.71 1.69
C TYR A 39 -6.89 -8.41 0.89
N VAL A 40 -7.96 -7.66 0.62
CA VAL A 40 -9.06 -8.05 -0.27
C VAL A 40 -9.02 -7.12 -1.47
N LYS A 41 -9.18 -7.67 -2.68
CA LYS A 41 -9.22 -6.87 -3.90
C LYS A 41 -10.38 -5.86 -3.82
N PRO A 42 -10.14 -4.56 -4.08
CA PRO A 42 -11.17 -3.54 -3.95
C PRO A 42 -12.18 -3.55 -5.10
N TYR A 43 -11.93 -4.31 -6.16
CA TYR A 43 -12.87 -4.45 -7.28
C TYR A 43 -13.85 -5.61 -7.12
N THR A 44 -15.01 -5.47 -7.77
CA THR A 44 -16.09 -6.47 -7.71
C THR A 44 -15.69 -7.84 -8.25
N LYS A 45 -16.41 -8.88 -7.80
CA LYS A 45 -16.29 -10.25 -8.34
C LYS A 45 -16.45 -10.32 -9.87
N ARG A 46 -17.28 -9.46 -10.47
CA ARG A 46 -17.43 -9.36 -11.93
C ARG A 46 -16.08 -9.09 -12.59
N ILE A 47 -15.36 -8.07 -12.12
CA ILE A 47 -14.03 -7.72 -12.62
C ILE A 47 -13.07 -8.87 -12.34
N GLU A 48 -13.08 -9.44 -11.13
CA GLU A 48 -12.20 -10.56 -10.77
C GLU A 48 -12.35 -11.77 -11.70
N GLN A 49 -13.56 -12.07 -12.17
CA GLN A 49 -13.85 -13.20 -13.06
C GLN A 49 -13.46 -12.96 -14.53
N LEU A 50 -13.17 -11.72 -14.95
CA LEU A 50 -12.74 -11.44 -16.32
C LEU A 50 -11.39 -12.11 -16.63
N LYS A 51 -11.30 -12.81 -17.76
CA LYS A 51 -10.04 -13.42 -18.19
C LYS A 51 -9.29 -12.46 -19.10
N MET A 52 -7.97 -12.40 -18.93
CA MET A 52 -7.09 -11.77 -19.91
C MET A 52 -7.14 -12.60 -21.21
N PRO A 53 -6.93 -11.97 -22.39
CA PRO A 53 -6.80 -12.70 -23.66
C PRO A 53 -5.70 -13.77 -23.59
N GLU A 54 -5.86 -14.88 -24.32
CA GLU A 54 -4.96 -16.06 -24.22
C GLU A 54 -3.48 -15.76 -24.52
N ASN A 55 -3.20 -14.74 -25.34
CA ASN A 55 -1.84 -14.33 -25.72
C ASN A 55 -1.39 -13.03 -25.04
N TYR A 56 -2.08 -12.64 -23.96
CA TYR A 56 -1.74 -11.42 -23.23
C TYR A 56 -0.38 -11.55 -22.55
N GLN A 57 0.51 -10.61 -22.86
CA GLN A 57 1.76 -10.42 -22.15
C GLN A 57 1.62 -9.19 -21.26
N PRO A 58 1.75 -9.33 -19.92
CA PRO A 58 1.73 -8.18 -19.02
C PRO A 58 2.78 -7.14 -19.41
N PRO A 59 2.41 -5.88 -19.63
CA PRO A 59 3.36 -4.81 -19.87
C PRO A 59 4.30 -4.63 -18.68
N LYS A 60 5.51 -4.18 -18.98
CA LYS A 60 6.44 -3.73 -17.96
C LYS A 60 6.10 -2.29 -17.59
N PHE A 61 5.57 -2.09 -16.40
CA PHE A 61 5.23 -0.75 -15.92
C PHE A 61 6.44 -0.05 -15.29
N GLN A 62 6.57 1.25 -15.58
CA GLN A 62 7.21 2.16 -14.64
C GLN A 62 6.23 2.38 -13.49
N GLN A 63 6.51 1.79 -12.33
CA GLN A 63 5.60 1.87 -11.18
C GLN A 63 5.52 3.28 -10.60
N PHE A 64 4.30 3.74 -10.37
CA PHE A 64 3.99 5.01 -9.73
C PHE A 64 3.99 4.85 -8.21
N ASN A 65 4.76 5.69 -7.53
CA ASN A 65 4.90 5.67 -6.08
C ASN A 65 3.96 6.64 -5.35
N GLY A 66 3.11 7.37 -6.07
CA GLY A 66 2.27 8.42 -5.50
C GLY A 66 2.88 9.82 -5.57
N HIS A 67 4.07 9.97 -6.18
CA HIS A 67 4.74 11.26 -6.34
C HIS A 67 4.86 11.65 -7.82
N GLY A 68 4.71 12.95 -8.10
CA GLY A 68 4.72 13.49 -9.46
C GLY A 68 3.31 13.85 -9.95
N ASP A 69 3.16 14.04 -11.26
CA ASP A 69 1.88 14.39 -11.88
C ASP A 69 1.02 13.12 -12.13
N PRO A 70 -0.13 12.97 -11.44
CA PRO A 70 -1.03 11.83 -11.66
C PRO A 70 -1.60 11.79 -13.09
N GLY A 71 -1.79 12.95 -13.74
CA GLY A 71 -2.32 13.01 -15.10
C GLY A 71 -1.38 12.38 -16.12
N GLN A 72 -0.08 12.71 -16.04
CA GLN A 72 0.95 12.07 -16.87
C GLN A 72 1.06 10.57 -16.62
N TYR A 73 0.99 10.15 -15.35
CA TYR A 73 0.98 8.74 -15.00
C TYR A 73 -0.20 8.01 -15.65
N ILE A 74 -1.43 8.54 -15.54
CA ILE A 74 -2.61 7.93 -16.13
C ILE A 74 -2.50 7.85 -17.65
N ALA A 75 -2.04 8.91 -18.31
CA ALA A 75 -1.84 8.91 -19.76
C ALA A 75 -0.83 7.82 -20.19
N HIS A 76 0.31 7.72 -19.51
CA HIS A 76 1.32 6.70 -19.79
C HIS A 76 0.82 5.28 -19.50
N PHE A 77 0.08 5.10 -18.40
CA PHE A 77 -0.53 3.82 -18.04
C PHE A 77 -1.52 3.33 -19.11
N VAL A 78 -2.41 4.22 -19.55
CA VAL A 78 -3.39 3.90 -20.61
C VAL A 78 -2.68 3.54 -21.91
N GLU A 79 -1.70 4.34 -22.34
CA GLU A 79 -0.93 4.08 -23.56
C GLU A 79 -0.19 2.73 -23.50
N THR A 80 0.43 2.42 -22.36
CA THR A 80 1.12 1.15 -22.12
C THR A 80 0.17 -0.04 -22.22
N CYS A 81 -1.08 0.12 -21.77
CA CYS A 81 -2.09 -0.94 -21.85
C CYS A 81 -2.79 -1.02 -23.22
N ASN A 82 -2.85 0.08 -23.98
CA ASN A 82 -3.57 0.16 -25.24
C ASN A 82 -3.00 -0.78 -26.33
N ASN A 83 -1.70 -1.09 -26.24
CA ASN A 83 -1.07 -2.10 -27.08
C ASN A 83 -1.68 -3.52 -26.95
N ALA A 84 -2.43 -3.78 -25.87
CA ALA A 84 -3.00 -5.10 -25.58
C ALA A 84 -4.50 -5.24 -25.92
N ARG A 85 -5.15 -4.22 -26.52
CA ARG A 85 -6.62 -4.18 -26.70
C ARG A 85 -7.40 -4.54 -25.42
N THR A 86 -6.85 -4.24 -24.24
CA THR A 86 -7.49 -4.55 -22.96
C THR A 86 -8.63 -3.55 -22.72
N TYR A 87 -9.87 -4.04 -22.77
CA TYR A 87 -11.10 -3.29 -22.48
C TYR A 87 -11.15 -2.81 -21.02
N GLY A 88 -11.90 -1.72 -20.76
CA GLY A 88 -11.91 -0.94 -19.50
C GLY A 88 -11.74 -1.73 -18.19
N ASP A 89 -12.60 -2.71 -17.92
CA ASP A 89 -12.55 -3.48 -16.68
C ASP A 89 -11.24 -4.29 -16.49
N LEU A 90 -10.59 -4.71 -17.59
CA LEU A 90 -9.29 -5.41 -17.53
C LEU A 90 -8.15 -4.45 -17.17
N LEU A 91 -8.28 -3.15 -17.44
CA LEU A 91 -7.28 -2.14 -17.01
C LEU A 91 -7.19 -2.08 -15.49
N ILE A 92 -8.30 -2.29 -14.77
CA ILE A 92 -8.33 -2.27 -13.30
C ILE A 92 -7.42 -3.36 -12.72
N LYS A 93 -7.33 -4.52 -13.38
CA LYS A 93 -6.42 -5.61 -13.01
C LYS A 93 -4.96 -5.27 -13.24
N GLN A 94 -4.67 -4.41 -14.22
CA GLN A 94 -3.31 -3.97 -14.53
C GLN A 94 -2.89 -2.80 -13.66
N PHE A 95 -3.84 -1.95 -13.28
CA PHE A 95 -3.58 -0.74 -12.51
C PHE A 95 -2.85 -1.03 -11.19
N VAL A 96 -3.23 -2.09 -10.46
CA VAL A 96 -2.53 -2.46 -9.23
C VAL A 96 -1.06 -2.84 -9.47
N LEU A 97 -0.72 -3.38 -10.63
CA LEU A 97 0.66 -3.77 -10.98
C LEU A 97 1.53 -2.55 -11.31
N SER A 98 0.92 -1.42 -11.70
CA SER A 98 1.62 -0.17 -11.96
C SER A 98 1.79 0.72 -10.72
N LEU A 99 1.40 0.27 -9.53
CA LEU A 99 1.57 1.01 -8.28
C LEU A 99 2.72 0.44 -7.42
N LYS A 100 3.33 1.30 -6.62
CA LYS A 100 4.23 0.94 -5.53
C LYS A 100 4.13 1.95 -4.38
N ASP A 101 4.80 1.65 -3.28
CA ASP A 101 4.95 2.55 -2.12
C ASP A 101 3.61 3.17 -1.69
N VAL A 102 3.55 4.49 -1.48
CA VAL A 102 2.38 5.21 -0.96
C VAL A 102 1.14 5.01 -1.84
N ALA A 103 1.30 4.91 -3.16
CA ALA A 103 0.16 4.67 -4.05
C ALA A 103 -0.39 3.25 -3.92
N PHE A 104 0.48 2.25 -3.67
CA PHE A 104 0.03 0.89 -3.42
C PHE A 104 -0.63 0.76 -2.04
N ASP A 105 -0.07 1.41 -1.01
CA ASP A 105 -0.66 1.49 0.32
C ASP A 105 -2.09 2.08 0.25
N TRP A 106 -2.30 3.16 -0.51
CA TRP A 106 -3.64 3.71 -0.79
C TRP A 106 -4.58 2.69 -1.45
N TYR A 107 -4.08 1.93 -2.44
CA TYR A 107 -4.92 0.99 -3.18
C TYR A 107 -5.43 -0.17 -2.32
N ILE A 108 -4.60 -0.70 -1.42
CA ILE A 108 -4.99 -1.81 -0.54
C ILE A 108 -5.91 -1.38 0.61
N ASP A 109 -5.94 -0.08 0.91
CA ASP A 109 -6.84 0.53 1.91
C ASP A 109 -8.23 0.87 1.34
N LEU A 110 -8.46 0.67 0.03
CA LEU A 110 -9.77 0.87 -0.58
C LEU A 110 -10.80 -0.12 -0.03
N GLU A 111 -12.04 0.37 0.14
CA GLU A 111 -13.15 -0.48 0.56
C GLU A 111 -13.39 -1.64 -0.42
N THR A 112 -13.77 -2.80 0.11
CA THR A 112 -14.09 -3.97 -0.71
C THR A 112 -15.25 -3.67 -1.66
N ASN A 113 -15.12 -4.05 -2.94
CA ASN A 113 -16.07 -3.77 -4.02
C ASN A 113 -16.30 -2.28 -4.35
N SER A 114 -15.46 -1.36 -3.86
CA SER A 114 -15.52 0.07 -4.20
C SER A 114 -15.25 0.36 -5.68
N ILE A 115 -14.58 -0.55 -6.40
CA ILE A 115 -14.33 -0.42 -7.83
C ILE A 115 -15.29 -1.33 -8.62
N ASN A 116 -16.25 -0.74 -9.32
CA ASN A 116 -17.39 -1.44 -9.93
C ASN A 116 -17.75 -0.98 -11.36
N SER A 117 -16.73 -0.76 -12.20
CA SER A 117 -16.85 -0.24 -13.58
C SER A 117 -17.97 -0.81 -14.45
#